data_AF-A0A937QIX0-F1
#
_entry.id   AF-A0A937QIX0-F1
#
_cell.length_a   1.000
_cell.length_b   1.000
_cell.length_c   1.000
_cell.angle_alpha   90.00
_cell.angle_beta   90.00
_cell.angle_gamma   90.00
#
_symmetry.space_group_name_H-M   'P 1'
#
loop_
_entity.id
_entity.type
_entity.pdbx_description
1 polymer ?
#
loop_
_entity_poly.entity_id
_entity_poly.type
_entity_poly.pdbx_seq_one_letter_code
_entity_poly.pdbx_strand_id
1 'polypeptide(L)'
;MHHSSVKPVAVTIWHRIKYVPLFVAAIMSSLAVPSAYAIDAGMPNPPSKPTTVKCGLFVLDIVDIDDVNETFEAEIAIVATWDDPRLAFDPVDEGTDKKIFQGEFQFNEIFTGWWPQLVIINQIGRGDTNAIKISVLPNGEVTYLEQRNVRLETPMALYDYPFDIQNLRAFMIPFGNMSEEVVLEVDDRYRETTESYAKRESTVNVAGWDFLNLNMDVDSTQLQLHETAPTFSRMVTTIVLERQSWQIVWVLLFPLVVLVSMAWSTFWLDPESISDRLNISFVGILTIVAYQFVVIDNMPRNSYLTFTDTLLLVSFLITSLTIPHSLYVKSLTEHDKTPTAHQYDKICRWAFPLAYAAAIFVSFTLYKLN
;
A
#
# COMPACT_ATOMS: atom_id res chain seq x y z
N MET A 1 77.15 61.71 65.95
CA MET A 1 77.56 61.13 64.66
C MET A 1 76.29 60.91 63.85
N HIS A 2 75.82 61.88 63.05
CA HIS A 2 76.22 62.14 61.65
C HIS A 2 76.01 60.90 60.76
N HIS A 3 75.41 60.95 59.58
CA HIS A 3 74.73 62.01 58.83
C HIS A 3 74.10 61.35 57.58
N SER A 4 73.05 61.99 57.06
CA SER A 4 72.83 62.33 55.64
C SER A 4 72.42 61.26 54.62
N SER A 5 71.20 61.47 54.13
CA SER A 5 70.78 61.41 52.72
C SER A 5 71.85 61.77 51.68
N VAL A 6 71.92 61.03 50.56
CA VAL A 6 72.22 61.54 49.20
C VAL A 6 71.67 60.53 48.15
N LYS A 7 70.83 61.00 47.22
CA LYS A 7 70.59 60.42 45.85
C LYS A 7 71.54 61.15 44.86
N PRO A 8 71.59 60.85 43.54
CA PRO A 8 71.64 59.63 42.72
C PRO A 8 72.91 59.68 41.78
N VAL A 9 72.94 58.91 40.68
CA VAL A 9 73.56 59.20 39.34
C VAL A 9 74.34 58.01 38.75
N ALA A 10 73.80 57.45 37.66
CA ALA A 10 74.46 57.12 36.37
C ALA A 10 73.40 56.42 35.50
N VAL A 11 72.65 57.13 34.65
CA VAL A 11 72.97 57.48 33.25
C VAL A 11 73.17 56.25 32.36
N THR A 12 72.07 55.88 31.70
CA THR A 12 71.95 55.63 30.26
C THR A 12 72.82 54.54 29.62
N ILE A 13 72.20 53.45 29.15
CA ILE A 13 72.44 52.88 27.81
C ILE A 13 71.15 52.18 27.30
N TRP A 14 70.55 52.82 26.31
CA TRP A 14 69.93 52.27 25.11
C TRP A 14 68.77 51.24 25.15
N HIS A 15 67.63 51.75 24.70
CA HIS A 15 66.66 51.10 23.82
C HIS A 15 67.12 49.86 23.08
N ARG A 16 66.45 48.74 23.38
CA ARG A 16 65.84 47.74 22.48
C ARG A 16 65.53 46.57 23.42
N ILE A 17 64.28 46.34 23.79
CA ILE A 17 63.48 45.25 23.22
C ILE A 17 62.03 45.51 23.68
N LYS A 18 61.20 46.06 22.79
CA LYS A 18 59.76 46.25 22.97
C LYS A 18 58.93 45.38 22.01
N TYR A 19 59.48 44.23 21.60
CA TYR A 19 58.86 43.35 20.59
C TYR A 19 58.81 41.87 21.00
N VAL A 20 58.86 41.55 22.29
CA VAL A 20 58.75 40.15 22.76
C VAL A 20 57.32 39.69 23.11
N PRO A 21 56.32 40.53 23.47
CA PRO A 21 54.97 39.99 23.74
C PRO A 21 54.10 39.85 22.48
N LEU A 22 54.50 40.42 21.33
CA LEU A 22 53.71 40.37 20.09
C LEU A 22 53.97 39.10 19.25
N PHE A 23 55.14 38.48 19.39
CA PHE A 23 55.47 37.26 18.64
C PHE A 23 54.82 36.00 19.27
N VAL A 24 54.62 35.99 20.59
CA VAL A 24 53.95 34.87 21.27
C VAL A 24 52.43 34.90 21.03
N ALA A 25 51.83 36.08 20.95
CA ALA A 25 50.40 36.22 20.60
C ALA A 25 50.11 35.85 19.14
N ALA A 26 51.03 36.14 18.21
CA ALA A 26 50.88 35.80 16.79
C ALA A 26 51.03 34.29 16.51
N ILE A 27 51.86 33.57 17.28
CA ILE A 27 52.01 32.11 17.15
C ILE A 27 50.85 31.35 17.81
N MET A 28 50.24 31.92 18.86
CA MET A 28 49.02 31.36 19.49
C MET A 28 47.74 31.58 18.67
N SER A 29 47.73 32.53 17.74
CA SER A 29 46.59 32.78 16.84
C SER A 29 46.67 32.03 15.51
N SER A 30 47.80 31.39 15.19
CA SER A 30 47.94 30.48 14.04
C SER A 30 47.64 29.00 14.38
N LEU A 31 47.22 28.70 15.60
CA LEU A 31 46.83 27.36 16.08
C LEU A 31 45.38 27.32 16.60
N ALA A 32 44.54 28.26 16.16
CA ALA A 32 43.10 28.05 16.20
C ALA A 32 42.73 27.10 15.05
N VAL A 33 43.05 25.82 15.23
CA VAL A 33 42.32 24.76 14.53
C VAL A 33 40.86 25.02 14.88
N PRO A 34 39.97 25.34 13.93
CA PRO A 34 38.55 25.32 14.25
C PRO A 34 38.33 23.94 14.82
N SER A 35 37.82 23.86 16.06
CA SER A 35 37.29 22.62 16.59
C SER A 35 36.17 22.22 15.66
N ALA A 36 36.53 21.51 14.58
CA ALA A 36 35.66 20.62 13.88
C ALA A 36 35.16 19.74 15.01
N TYR A 37 33.88 19.88 15.35
CA TYR A 37 33.17 18.83 16.02
C TYR A 37 33.41 17.61 15.14
N ALA A 38 34.35 16.75 15.53
CA ALA A 38 34.43 15.41 15.01
C ALA A 38 33.12 14.78 15.48
N ILE A 39 32.09 14.90 14.64
CA ILE A 39 30.87 14.15 14.85
C ILE A 39 31.30 12.72 14.60
N ASP A 40 31.51 12.00 15.70
CA ASP A 40 31.93 10.61 15.69
C ASP A 40 31.00 9.82 14.77
N ALA A 41 31.58 8.97 13.91
CA ALA A 41 30.85 8.13 12.97
C ALA A 41 29.85 7.20 13.68
N GLY A 42 29.94 7.05 15.01
CA GLY A 42 29.01 6.32 15.86
C GLY A 42 27.87 7.14 16.51
N MET A 43 27.68 8.42 16.19
CA MET A 43 26.54 9.17 16.76
C MET A 43 25.21 8.73 16.16
N PRO A 44 24.24 8.24 16.96
CA PRO A 44 22.98 7.66 16.47
C PRO A 44 21.95 8.70 16.02
N ASN A 45 22.39 9.93 15.72
CA ASN A 45 21.53 11.02 15.29
C ASN A 45 21.65 11.24 13.77
N PRO A 46 20.58 11.77 13.14
CA PRO A 46 20.63 12.19 11.74
C PRO A 46 21.80 13.16 11.49
N PRO A 47 22.49 13.05 10.34
CA PRO A 47 23.65 13.89 10.02
C PRO A 47 23.30 15.38 9.85
N SER A 48 22.06 15.69 9.46
CA SER A 48 21.54 17.06 9.37
C SER A 48 20.10 17.17 9.89
N LYS A 49 19.63 18.40 10.10
CA LYS A 49 18.23 18.69 10.48
C LYS A 49 17.59 19.68 9.49
N PRO A 50 16.72 19.22 8.56
CA PRO A 50 16.39 17.82 8.29
C PRO A 50 17.49 17.09 7.50
N THR A 51 17.55 15.77 7.62
CA THR A 51 18.25 14.87 6.70
C THR A 51 17.28 14.44 5.61
N THR A 52 17.62 14.74 4.36
CA THR A 52 16.86 14.26 3.20
C THR A 52 17.24 12.82 2.90
N VAL A 53 16.25 11.93 2.89
CA VAL A 53 16.42 10.51 2.56
C VAL A 53 15.64 10.22 1.29
N LYS A 54 16.34 9.95 0.20
CA LYS A 54 15.74 9.56 -1.08
C LYS A 54 15.39 8.09 -1.03
N CYS A 55 14.11 7.76 -1.16
CA CYS A 55 13.57 6.42 -1.04
C CYS A 55 12.97 5.93 -2.35
N GLY A 56 13.09 4.63 -2.59
CA GLY A 56 12.37 3.91 -3.64
C GLY A 56 11.88 2.57 -3.13
N LEU A 57 10.72 2.15 -3.61
CA LEU A 57 10.15 0.83 -3.36
C LEU A 57 10.05 0.05 -4.65
N PHE A 58 10.58 -1.17 -4.61
CA PHE A 58 10.52 -2.15 -5.66
C PHE A 58 9.60 -3.28 -5.26
N VAL A 59 8.64 -3.61 -6.11
CA VAL A 59 7.81 -4.80 -5.96
C VAL A 59 8.50 -5.92 -6.75
N LEU A 60 9.00 -6.93 -6.04
CA LEU A 60 9.65 -8.09 -6.63
C LEU A 60 8.61 -9.14 -7.04
N ASP A 61 7.64 -9.35 -6.15
CA ASP A 61 6.49 -10.23 -6.37
C ASP A 61 5.32 -9.78 -5.50
N ILE A 62 4.10 -10.07 -5.94
CA ILE A 62 2.90 -9.99 -5.11
C ILE A 62 2.41 -11.42 -4.95
N VAL A 63 2.53 -11.93 -3.73
CA VAL A 63 2.35 -13.34 -3.41
C VAL A 63 0.88 -13.71 -3.33
N ASP A 64 0.09 -12.88 -2.65
CA ASP A 64 -1.33 -13.13 -2.41
C ASP A 64 -2.12 -11.83 -2.21
N ILE A 65 -3.40 -11.86 -2.58
CA ILE A 65 -4.36 -10.78 -2.36
C ILE A 65 -5.62 -11.40 -1.75
N ASP A 66 -5.91 -10.98 -0.53
CA ASP A 66 -7.09 -11.40 0.22
C ASP A 66 -8.08 -10.24 0.27
N ASP A 67 -9.05 -10.28 -0.66
CA ASP A 67 -10.12 -9.31 -0.73
C ASP A 67 -11.00 -9.35 0.53
N VAL A 68 -11.15 -10.52 1.17
CA VAL A 68 -12.06 -10.73 2.32
C VAL A 68 -11.55 -10.02 3.56
N ASN A 69 -10.24 -10.13 3.81
CA ASN A 69 -9.57 -9.50 4.94
C ASN A 69 -8.96 -8.13 4.59
N GLU A 70 -9.08 -7.67 3.35
CA GLU A 70 -8.48 -6.43 2.85
C GLU A 70 -6.95 -6.39 3.07
N THR A 71 -6.28 -7.51 2.76
CA THR A 71 -4.83 -7.64 2.93
C THR A 71 -4.15 -8.12 1.65
N PHE A 72 -2.88 -7.77 1.48
CA PHE A 72 -2.04 -8.36 0.44
C PHE A 72 -0.65 -8.70 0.96
N GLU A 73 -0.05 -9.73 0.40
CA GLU A 73 1.31 -10.18 0.69
C GLU A 73 2.21 -9.88 -0.51
N ALA A 74 3.35 -9.26 -0.25
CA ALA A 74 4.30 -8.88 -1.29
C ALA A 74 5.74 -9.09 -0.84
N GLU A 75 6.58 -9.47 -1.80
CA GLU A 75 8.02 -9.41 -1.67
C GLU A 75 8.48 -8.07 -2.24
N ILE A 76 9.12 -7.26 -1.41
CA ILE A 76 9.55 -5.91 -1.76
C ILE A 76 11.04 -5.72 -1.52
N ALA A 77 11.64 -4.81 -2.29
CA ALA A 77 12.94 -4.25 -1.98
C ALA A 77 12.84 -2.74 -1.73
N ILE A 78 13.35 -2.30 -0.58
CA ILE A 78 13.39 -0.89 -0.19
C ILE A 78 14.81 -0.39 -0.45
N VAL A 79 14.91 0.74 -1.14
CA VAL A 79 16.18 1.44 -1.33
C VAL A 79 16.08 2.82 -0.73
N ALA A 80 17.06 3.20 0.09
CA ALA A 80 17.15 4.53 0.66
C ALA A 80 18.57 5.08 0.50
N THR A 81 18.70 6.34 0.11
CA THR A 81 19.98 7.02 -0.08
C THR A 81 20.00 8.34 0.69
N TRP A 82 21.06 8.59 1.43
CA TRP A 82 21.29 9.86 2.14
C TRP A 82 22.79 10.17 2.17
N ASP A 83 23.11 11.42 2.47
CA ASP A 83 24.50 11.86 2.63
C ASP A 83 24.85 11.94 4.13
N ASP A 84 25.95 11.28 4.51
CA ASP A 84 26.54 11.39 5.85
C ASP A 84 28.05 11.71 5.74
N PRO A 85 28.42 13.00 5.85
CA PRO A 85 29.82 13.43 5.77
C PRO A 85 30.74 12.79 6.82
N ARG A 86 30.19 12.24 7.90
CA ARG A 86 30.95 11.57 8.98
C ARG A 86 31.50 10.22 8.54
N LEU A 87 30.90 9.63 7.50
CA LEU A 87 31.26 8.33 6.96
C LEU A 87 32.15 8.43 5.71
N ALA A 88 32.46 9.64 5.24
CA ALA A 88 33.38 9.87 4.13
C ALA A 88 34.78 9.30 4.46
N PHE A 89 35.45 8.76 3.45
CA PHE A 89 36.76 8.11 3.61
C PHE A 89 37.62 8.31 2.36
N ASP A 90 38.94 8.25 2.51
CA ASP A 90 39.87 8.28 1.39
C ASP A 90 39.97 6.88 0.75
N PRO A 91 39.61 6.71 -0.53
CA PRO A 91 39.65 5.40 -1.18
C PRO A 91 41.07 4.85 -1.33
N VAL A 92 42.10 5.71 -1.33
CA VAL A 92 43.51 5.31 -1.42
C VAL A 92 43.97 4.69 -0.09
N ASP A 93 43.61 5.31 1.04
CA ASP A 93 43.99 4.82 2.37
C ASP A 93 43.25 3.52 2.72
N GLU A 94 41.99 3.39 2.31
CA GLU A 94 41.14 2.23 2.57
C GLU A 94 41.30 1.13 1.51
N GLY A 95 41.90 1.43 0.36
CA GLY A 95 42.12 0.48 -0.74
C GLY A 95 40.85 0.00 -1.43
N THR A 96 39.74 0.74 -1.34
CA THR A 96 38.46 0.42 -1.98
C THR A 96 37.71 1.68 -2.38
N ASP A 97 37.00 1.63 -3.50
CA ASP A 97 36.11 2.71 -3.95
C ASP A 97 34.74 2.67 -3.28
N LYS A 98 34.48 1.65 -2.45
CA LYS A 98 33.19 1.43 -1.78
C LYS A 98 33.32 0.52 -0.57
N LYS A 99 32.74 0.93 0.57
CA LYS A 99 32.59 0.06 1.75
C LYS A 99 31.22 -0.61 1.72
N ILE A 100 31.17 -1.91 2.00
CA ILE A 100 29.94 -2.73 1.99
C ILE A 100 29.78 -3.41 3.34
N PHE A 101 28.59 -3.24 3.92
CA PHE A 101 28.19 -3.82 5.20
C PHE A 101 26.95 -4.69 4.95
N GLN A 102 27.05 -5.99 5.21
CA GLN A 102 25.99 -6.98 4.92
C GLN A 102 26.03 -8.14 5.90
N GLY A 103 24.88 -8.80 6.13
CA GLY A 103 24.73 -9.96 7.00
C GLY A 103 23.41 -9.92 7.78
N GLU A 104 22.87 -11.07 8.17
CA GLU A 104 21.56 -11.14 8.85
C GLU A 104 21.63 -10.82 10.36
N PHE A 105 22.50 -11.50 11.11
CA PHE A 105 22.50 -11.43 12.58
C PHE A 105 23.43 -10.36 13.18
N GLN A 106 24.44 -9.93 12.42
CA GLN A 106 25.49 -9.02 12.91
C GLN A 106 25.45 -7.65 12.26
N PHE A 107 24.42 -7.34 11.46
CA PHE A 107 24.36 -6.07 10.74
C PHE A 107 24.59 -4.85 11.66
N ASN A 108 23.92 -4.84 12.81
CA ASN A 108 24.06 -3.78 13.83
C ASN A 108 25.43 -3.75 14.52
N GLU A 109 26.22 -4.83 14.46
CA GLU A 109 27.60 -4.88 14.96
C GLU A 109 28.61 -4.39 13.91
N ILE A 110 28.27 -4.50 12.63
CA ILE A 110 29.17 -4.22 11.50
C ILE A 110 29.03 -2.76 11.03
N PHE A 111 27.81 -2.21 11.01
CA PHE A 111 27.56 -0.81 10.66
C PHE A 111 27.19 0.00 11.91
N THR A 112 28.07 0.90 12.33
CA THR A 112 27.90 1.77 13.51
C THR A 112 27.35 3.16 13.17
N GLY A 113 27.19 3.49 11.89
CA GLY A 113 26.65 4.76 11.44
C GLY A 113 25.16 4.91 11.69
N TRP A 114 24.67 6.15 11.64
CA TRP A 114 23.23 6.40 11.65
C TRP A 114 22.59 5.92 10.34
N TRP A 115 21.39 5.34 10.44
CA TRP A 115 20.55 5.00 9.31
C TRP A 115 19.08 5.27 9.68
N PRO A 116 18.23 5.67 8.70
CA PRO A 116 16.83 5.94 8.96
C PRO A 116 16.09 4.63 9.24
N GLN A 117 15.34 4.58 10.35
CA GLN A 117 14.47 3.45 10.66
C GLN A 117 13.19 3.51 9.83
N LEU A 118 13.22 2.98 8.61
CA LEU A 118 12.06 2.97 7.73
C LEU A 118 11.06 1.88 8.16
N VAL A 119 9.83 2.27 8.46
CA VAL A 119 8.76 1.36 8.91
C VAL A 119 7.53 1.54 8.04
N ILE A 120 6.93 0.42 7.63
CA ILE A 120 5.63 0.40 6.95
C ILE A 120 4.53 0.33 8.00
N ILE A 121 3.69 1.38 8.10
CA ILE A 121 2.75 1.53 9.22
C ILE A 121 1.50 0.66 9.10
N ASN A 122 1.08 0.29 7.89
CA ASN A 122 -0.05 -0.60 7.64
C ASN A 122 0.37 -2.07 7.51
N GLN A 123 1.53 -2.43 8.05
CA GLN A 123 2.01 -3.79 8.06
C GLN A 123 1.34 -4.61 9.17
N ILE A 124 0.86 -5.80 8.83
CA ILE A 124 0.32 -6.77 9.79
C ILE A 124 1.44 -7.68 10.29
N GLY A 125 1.55 -7.82 11.60
CA GLY A 125 2.57 -8.66 12.24
C GLY A 125 3.99 -8.12 12.04
N ARG A 126 4.98 -9.02 12.08
CA ARG A 126 6.37 -8.71 11.75
C ARG A 126 6.68 -9.34 10.40
N GLY A 127 6.88 -8.53 9.36
CA GLY A 127 7.39 -9.02 8.07
C GLY A 127 8.81 -9.55 8.20
N ASP A 128 9.19 -10.45 7.30
CA ASP A 128 10.47 -11.16 7.33
C ASP A 128 11.49 -10.45 6.46
N THR A 129 12.55 -9.93 7.08
CA THR A 129 13.66 -9.32 6.36
C THR A 129 14.62 -10.41 5.88
N ASN A 130 14.74 -10.55 4.56
CA ASN A 130 15.52 -11.58 3.91
C ASN A 130 16.99 -11.17 3.75
N ALA A 131 17.24 -9.89 3.45
CA ALA A 131 18.60 -9.38 3.26
C ALA A 131 18.66 -7.88 3.53
N ILE A 132 19.76 -7.44 4.15
CA ILE A 132 20.10 -6.03 4.33
C ILE A 132 21.52 -5.80 3.85
N LYS A 133 21.73 -4.70 3.14
CA LYS A 133 23.04 -4.23 2.72
C LYS A 133 23.11 -2.71 2.82
N ILE A 134 24.12 -2.21 3.52
CA ILE A 134 24.53 -0.81 3.46
C ILE A 134 25.81 -0.68 2.63
N SER A 135 25.88 0.39 1.88
CA SER A 135 26.99 0.75 1.01
C SER A 135 27.36 2.20 1.27
N VAL A 136 28.64 2.47 1.50
CA VAL A 136 29.16 3.83 1.72
C VAL A 136 30.16 4.14 0.61
N LEU A 137 29.94 5.27 -0.08
CA LEU A 137 30.84 5.82 -1.08
C LEU A 137 31.85 6.79 -0.44
N PRO A 138 33.00 7.07 -1.10
CA PRO A 138 34.06 7.89 -0.52
C PRO A 138 33.62 9.32 -0.14
N ASN A 139 32.63 9.86 -0.86
CA ASN A 139 32.02 11.17 -0.60
C ASN A 139 31.09 11.20 0.64
N GLY A 140 30.83 10.06 1.28
CA GLY A 140 29.88 9.95 2.40
C GLY A 140 28.44 9.67 1.97
N GLU A 141 28.17 9.44 0.68
CA GLU A 141 26.86 8.97 0.22
C GLU A 141 26.63 7.54 0.70
N VAL A 142 25.51 7.30 1.37
CA VAL A 142 25.12 6.02 1.93
C VAL A 142 23.90 5.48 1.21
N THR A 143 23.97 4.24 0.76
CA THR A 143 22.83 3.50 0.19
C THR A 143 22.47 2.34 1.09
N TYR A 144 21.23 2.32 1.56
CA TYR A 144 20.57 1.22 2.22
C TYR A 144 19.72 0.44 1.23
N LEU A 145 19.86 -0.88 1.23
CA LEU A 145 19.06 -1.82 0.46
C LEU A 145 18.56 -2.91 1.40
N GLU A 146 17.24 -3.08 1.45
CA GLU A 146 16.57 -4.14 2.20
C GLU A 146 15.65 -4.92 1.28
N GLN A 147 15.65 -6.25 1.41
CA GLN A 147 14.65 -7.14 0.80
C GLN A 147 13.80 -7.75 1.90
N ARG A 148 12.48 -7.71 1.73
CA ARG A 148 11.54 -8.07 2.78
C ARG A 148 10.24 -8.66 2.24
N ASN A 149 9.73 -9.68 2.93
CA ASN A 149 8.37 -10.18 2.76
C ASN A 149 7.44 -9.45 3.73
N VAL A 150 6.38 -8.83 3.20
CA VAL A 150 5.44 -8.05 4.01
C VAL A 150 4.01 -8.42 3.71
N ARG A 151 3.20 -8.46 4.77
CA ARG A 151 1.74 -8.50 4.69
C ARG A 151 1.20 -7.14 5.09
N LEU A 152 0.44 -6.50 4.22
CA LEU A 152 -0.06 -5.14 4.40
C LEU A 152 -1.59 -5.13 4.39
N GLU A 153 -2.18 -4.31 5.26
CA GLU A 153 -3.61 -3.99 5.27
C GLU A 153 -3.85 -2.84 4.28
N THR A 154 -4.80 -3.00 3.38
CA THR A 154 -5.18 -1.94 2.44
C THR A 154 -6.67 -1.99 2.17
N PRO A 155 -7.41 -0.89 2.39
CA PRO A 155 -8.83 -0.87 2.09
C PRO A 155 -9.05 -1.09 0.59
N MET A 156 -10.02 -1.92 0.24
CA MET A 156 -10.34 -2.27 -1.15
C MET A 156 -11.72 -1.74 -1.54
N ALA A 157 -11.81 -1.16 -2.73
CA ALA A 157 -13.06 -0.59 -3.25
C ALA A 157 -13.74 -1.61 -4.16
N LEU A 158 -14.64 -2.41 -3.60
CA LEU A 158 -15.19 -3.60 -4.27
C LEU A 158 -16.60 -3.39 -4.83
N TYR A 159 -17.03 -2.14 -4.98
CA TYR A 159 -18.33 -1.78 -5.54
C TYR A 159 -18.58 -2.49 -6.87
N ASP A 160 -17.59 -2.46 -7.76
CA ASP A 160 -17.70 -2.99 -9.13
C ASP A 160 -17.29 -4.45 -9.25
N TYR A 161 -17.10 -5.15 -8.14
CA TYR A 161 -16.70 -6.56 -8.15
C TYR A 161 -17.61 -7.39 -9.06
N PRO A 162 -17.07 -8.17 -10.03
CA PRO A 162 -15.66 -8.53 -10.20
C PRO A 162 -14.87 -7.70 -11.24
N PHE A 163 -15.38 -6.57 -11.70
CA PHE A 163 -14.78 -5.74 -12.77
C PHE A 163 -14.00 -4.54 -12.22
N ASP A 164 -13.44 -4.71 -11.03
CA ASP A 164 -12.83 -3.67 -10.21
C ASP A 164 -11.33 -3.46 -10.50
N ILE A 165 -10.87 -2.24 -10.21
CA ILE A 165 -9.45 -1.86 -10.18
C ILE A 165 -9.11 -1.53 -8.73
N GLN A 166 -8.11 -2.21 -8.18
CA GLN A 166 -7.67 -2.00 -6.80
C GLN A 166 -6.40 -1.18 -6.71
N ASN A 167 -6.32 -0.39 -5.64
CA ASN A 167 -5.18 0.45 -5.30
C ASN A 167 -4.57 -0.04 -3.99
N LEU A 168 -3.61 -0.96 -4.07
CA LEU A 168 -2.94 -1.50 -2.89
C LEU A 168 -1.90 -0.49 -2.39
N ARG A 169 -2.01 -0.07 -1.13
CA ARG A 169 -1.17 1.01 -0.59
C ARG A 169 -0.18 0.50 0.45
N ALA A 170 1.03 1.05 0.41
CA ALA A 170 2.03 0.89 1.45
C ALA A 170 2.44 2.28 1.97
N PHE A 171 2.44 2.46 3.28
CA PHE A 171 2.74 3.73 3.93
C PHE A 171 4.03 3.62 4.73
N MET A 172 5.10 4.25 4.27
CA MET A 172 6.42 4.17 4.90
C MET A 172 6.78 5.48 5.60
N ILE A 173 7.30 5.40 6.83
CA ILE A 173 7.75 6.56 7.61
C ILE A 173 9.15 6.32 8.20
N PRO A 174 9.94 7.37 8.47
CA PRO A 174 11.16 7.28 9.27
C PRO A 174 10.78 7.24 10.76
N PHE A 175 10.61 6.04 11.31
CA PHE A 175 10.20 5.84 12.69
C PHE A 175 11.17 6.50 13.67
N GLY A 176 10.63 7.23 14.64
CA GLY A 176 11.41 7.95 15.64
C GLY A 176 11.94 9.32 15.20
N ASN A 177 11.88 9.66 13.90
CA ASN A 177 12.31 10.97 13.40
C ASN A 177 11.14 11.76 12.83
N MET A 178 10.90 12.95 13.38
CA MET A 178 9.87 13.87 12.88
C MET A 178 10.32 14.52 11.57
N SER A 179 9.38 15.17 10.88
CA SER A 179 9.63 15.93 9.65
C SER A 179 10.67 17.04 9.77
N GLU A 180 10.94 17.54 10.99
CA GLU A 180 12.04 18.49 11.25
C GLU A 180 13.44 17.84 11.24
N GLU A 181 13.50 16.52 11.42
CA GLU A 181 14.74 15.74 11.52
C GLU A 181 15.00 14.91 10.27
N VAL A 182 13.98 14.28 9.70
CA VAL A 182 14.10 13.46 8.49
C VAL A 182 12.93 13.76 7.55
N VAL A 183 13.28 14.04 6.30
CA VAL A 183 12.33 14.24 5.20
C VAL A 183 12.59 13.17 4.16
N LEU A 184 11.54 12.46 3.75
CA LEU A 184 11.60 11.50 2.67
C LEU A 184 11.43 12.22 1.33
N GLU A 185 12.10 11.74 0.31
CA GLU A 185 11.90 12.16 -1.09
C GLU A 185 11.80 10.92 -1.97
N VAL A 186 11.00 10.95 -3.04
CA VAL A 186 10.97 9.85 -4.00
C VAL A 186 12.22 9.90 -4.87
N ASP A 187 12.93 8.77 -4.99
CA ASP A 187 13.99 8.63 -5.98
C ASP A 187 13.38 8.20 -7.32
N ASP A 188 13.29 9.15 -8.26
CA ASP A 188 12.73 8.92 -9.60
C ASP A 188 13.42 7.78 -10.36
N ARG A 189 14.71 7.50 -10.08
CA ARG A 189 15.44 6.39 -10.70
C ARG A 189 14.75 5.05 -10.44
N TYR A 190 14.13 4.92 -9.28
CA TYR A 190 13.50 3.69 -8.83
C TYR A 190 12.01 3.61 -9.20
N ARG A 191 11.35 4.76 -9.38
CA ARG A 191 9.98 4.84 -9.93
C ARG A 191 9.89 4.24 -11.33
N GLU A 192 10.79 4.64 -12.22
CA GLU A 192 10.82 4.13 -13.61
C GLU A 192 11.29 2.67 -13.71
N THR A 193 12.15 2.25 -12.78
CA THR A 193 12.73 0.91 -12.78
C THR A 193 11.70 -0.14 -12.36
N THR A 194 10.83 0.13 -11.38
CA THR A 194 9.77 -0.82 -10.99
C THR A 194 8.72 -0.99 -12.08
N GLU A 195 8.28 0.09 -12.73
CA GLU A 195 7.32 0.00 -13.84
C GLU A 195 7.91 -0.79 -15.02
N SER A 196 9.18 -0.53 -15.34
CA SER A 196 9.90 -1.25 -16.40
C SER A 196 10.17 -2.71 -16.06
N TYR A 197 10.39 -3.03 -14.78
CA TYR A 197 10.60 -4.39 -14.29
C TYR A 197 9.29 -5.19 -14.32
N ALA A 198 8.21 -4.66 -13.73
CA ALA A 198 6.88 -5.29 -13.72
C ALA A 198 6.33 -5.53 -15.14
N LYS A 199 6.63 -4.65 -16.11
CA LYS A 199 6.24 -4.85 -17.52
C LYS A 199 7.12 -5.84 -18.29
N ARG A 200 8.35 -6.11 -17.83
CA ARG A 200 9.33 -6.99 -18.53
C ARG A 200 9.41 -8.39 -17.95
N GLU A 201 9.21 -8.53 -16.66
CA GLU A 201 9.26 -9.79 -15.93
C GLU A 201 7.84 -10.27 -15.64
N SER A 202 7.51 -11.48 -16.09
CA SER A 202 6.22 -12.13 -15.81
C SER A 202 6.09 -12.60 -14.36
N THR A 203 7.05 -12.28 -13.49
CA THR A 203 7.11 -12.70 -12.09
C THR A 203 6.36 -11.74 -11.16
N VAL A 204 6.13 -10.48 -11.53
CA VAL A 204 5.22 -9.58 -10.78
C VAL A 204 3.79 -9.86 -11.26
N ASN A 205 3.34 -11.10 -11.12
CA ASN A 205 2.06 -11.54 -11.65
C ASN A 205 1.30 -12.31 -10.57
N VAL A 206 0.32 -11.64 -9.98
CA VAL A 206 -0.64 -12.31 -9.10
C VAL A 206 -1.62 -13.05 -9.98
N ALA A 207 -1.85 -14.32 -9.68
CA ALA A 207 -2.91 -15.07 -10.34
C ALA A 207 -4.26 -14.31 -10.23
N GLY A 208 -4.87 -14.00 -11.38
CA GLY A 208 -6.16 -13.33 -11.42
C GLY A 208 -6.11 -11.79 -11.40
N TRP A 209 -4.93 -11.17 -11.50
CA TRP A 209 -4.78 -9.71 -11.57
C TRP A 209 -3.77 -9.28 -12.63
N ASP A 210 -4.08 -8.17 -13.30
CA ASP A 210 -3.19 -7.51 -14.25
C ASP A 210 -2.55 -6.27 -13.58
N PHE A 211 -1.22 -6.20 -13.58
CA PHE A 211 -0.51 -5.02 -13.09
C PHE A 211 -0.65 -3.85 -14.07
N LEU A 212 -1.20 -2.73 -13.60
CA LEU A 212 -1.39 -1.53 -14.43
C LEU A 212 -0.23 -0.55 -14.25
N ASN A 213 0.00 -0.10 -13.02
CA ASN A 213 1.07 0.85 -12.70
C ASN A 213 1.45 0.83 -11.21
N LEU A 214 2.54 1.53 -10.90
CA LEU A 214 2.97 1.83 -9.54
C LEU A 214 3.26 3.32 -9.43
N ASN A 215 2.66 3.96 -8.42
CA ASN A 215 2.89 5.36 -8.10
C ASN A 215 3.56 5.48 -6.74
N MET A 216 4.47 6.43 -6.60
CA MET A 216 5.12 6.78 -5.34
C MET A 216 5.01 8.28 -5.15
N ASP A 217 4.52 8.69 -3.99
CA ASP A 217 4.39 10.08 -3.60
C ASP A 217 4.88 10.27 -2.15
N VAL A 218 5.20 11.50 -1.77
CA VAL A 218 5.54 11.84 -0.39
C VAL A 218 4.57 12.89 0.13
N ASP A 219 3.95 12.58 1.26
CA ASP A 219 3.12 13.51 2.01
C ASP A 219 3.60 13.66 3.46
N SER A 220 2.85 14.45 4.24
CA SER A 220 3.06 14.60 5.67
C SER A 220 1.89 13.97 6.42
N THR A 221 2.17 13.12 7.40
CA THR A 221 1.16 12.52 8.27
C THR A 221 1.37 12.95 9.72
N GLN A 222 0.28 13.16 10.44
CA GLN A 222 0.32 13.37 11.88
C GLN A 222 -0.08 12.09 12.60
N LEU A 223 0.74 11.64 13.54
CA LEU A 223 0.39 10.54 14.43
C LEU A 223 0.03 11.15 15.78
N GLN A 224 -1.23 11.00 16.21
CA GLN A 224 -1.66 11.47 17.53
C GLN A 224 -1.02 10.59 18.61
N LEU A 225 0.16 11.00 19.08
CA LEU A 225 0.84 10.43 20.22
C LEU A 225 0.69 11.42 21.39
N HIS A 226 -0.37 11.26 22.18
CA HIS A 226 -0.69 12.11 23.33
C HIS A 226 -1.15 13.54 22.96
N GLU A 227 -1.01 14.52 23.87
CA GLU A 227 -1.42 15.93 23.66
C GLU A 227 -0.71 16.64 22.49
N THR A 228 0.36 16.04 21.96
CA THR A 228 1.10 16.50 20.79
C THR A 228 0.81 15.63 19.56
N ALA A 229 0.59 16.26 18.41
CA ALA A 229 0.46 15.60 17.12
C ALA A 229 1.75 15.80 16.29
N PRO A 230 2.83 15.05 16.56
CA PRO A 230 4.06 15.13 15.78
C PRO A 230 3.78 14.82 14.31
N THR A 231 4.43 15.61 13.44
CA THR A 231 4.31 15.48 11.98
C THR A 231 5.49 14.68 11.45
N PHE A 232 5.21 13.61 10.71
CA PHE A 232 6.19 12.74 10.06
C PHE A 232 6.11 12.91 8.54
N SER A 233 7.25 12.83 7.87
CA SER A 233 7.29 12.65 6.42
C SER A 233 6.91 11.20 6.09
N ARG A 234 5.96 10.99 5.20
CA ARG A 234 5.44 9.68 4.84
C ARG A 234 5.52 9.48 3.33
N MET A 235 6.11 8.36 2.92
CA MET A 235 6.09 7.91 1.53
C MET A 235 4.87 7.00 1.34
N VAL A 236 4.06 7.31 0.33
CA VAL A 236 2.88 6.55 -0.06
C VAL A 236 3.20 5.85 -1.38
N THR A 237 3.27 4.53 -1.35
CA THR A 237 3.37 3.71 -2.56
C THR A 237 2.00 3.12 -2.87
N THR A 238 1.53 3.31 -4.11
CA THR A 238 0.25 2.78 -4.59
C THR A 238 0.49 1.86 -5.78
N ILE A 239 0.14 0.59 -5.63
CA ILE A 239 0.19 -0.43 -6.67
C ILE A 239 -1.23 -0.55 -7.25
N VAL A 240 -1.37 -0.35 -8.55
CA VAL A 240 -2.68 -0.38 -9.22
C VAL A 240 -2.81 -1.67 -10.02
N LEU A 241 -3.84 -2.45 -9.69
CA LEU A 241 -4.10 -3.76 -10.28
C LEU A 241 -5.53 -3.82 -10.82
N GLU A 242 -5.72 -4.45 -11.99
CA GLU A 242 -7.04 -4.74 -12.57
C GLU A 242 -7.38 -6.22 -12.39
N ARG A 243 -8.59 -6.54 -11.94
CA ARG A 243 -9.00 -7.92 -11.73
C ARG A 243 -9.27 -8.62 -13.08
N GLN A 244 -8.76 -9.83 -13.25
CA GLN A 244 -9.11 -10.70 -14.37
C GLN A 244 -10.48 -11.36 -14.15
N SER A 245 -11.54 -10.63 -14.47
CA SER A 245 -12.93 -11.02 -14.16
C SER A 245 -13.44 -12.24 -14.95
N TRP A 246 -12.78 -12.62 -16.04
CA TRP A 246 -13.33 -13.59 -17.01
C TRP A 246 -13.68 -14.94 -16.39
N GLN A 247 -12.81 -15.47 -15.51
CA GLN A 247 -13.08 -16.72 -14.81
C GLN A 247 -14.29 -16.58 -13.87
N ILE A 248 -14.41 -15.46 -13.16
CA ILE A 248 -15.52 -15.19 -12.24
C ILE A 248 -16.84 -15.09 -13.01
N VAL A 249 -16.84 -14.49 -14.21
CA VAL A 249 -18.03 -14.46 -15.07
C VAL A 249 -18.54 -15.88 -15.38
N TRP A 250 -17.66 -16.82 -15.71
CA TRP A 250 -18.07 -18.17 -16.09
C TRP A 250 -18.35 -19.10 -14.92
N VAL A 251 -17.63 -18.96 -13.81
CA VAL A 251 -17.76 -19.82 -12.63
C VAL A 251 -18.84 -19.32 -11.69
N LEU A 252 -19.05 -18.01 -11.63
CA LEU A 252 -19.99 -17.37 -10.72
C LEU A 252 -21.24 -16.85 -11.45
N LEU A 253 -21.09 -15.90 -12.36
CA LEU A 253 -22.25 -15.21 -12.93
C LEU A 253 -23.08 -16.09 -13.88
N PHE A 254 -22.43 -16.90 -14.72
CA PHE A 254 -23.13 -17.73 -15.70
C PHE A 254 -24.04 -18.81 -15.06
N PRO A 255 -23.59 -19.61 -14.07
CA PRO A 255 -24.46 -20.56 -13.37
C PRO A 255 -25.68 -19.89 -12.71
N LEU A 256 -25.51 -18.69 -12.14
CA LEU A 256 -26.63 -17.93 -11.56
C LEU A 256 -27.72 -17.64 -12.60
N VAL A 257 -27.33 -17.18 -13.80
CA VAL A 257 -28.27 -16.93 -14.91
C VAL A 257 -28.98 -18.23 -15.32
N VAL A 258 -28.26 -19.34 -15.37
CA VAL A 258 -28.84 -20.66 -15.69
C VAL A 258 -29.88 -21.07 -14.63
N LEU A 259 -29.57 -20.91 -13.34
CA LEU A 259 -30.49 -21.23 -12.24
C LEU A 259 -31.79 -20.43 -12.32
N VAL A 260 -31.70 -19.12 -12.56
CA VAL A 260 -32.88 -18.26 -12.73
C VAL A 260 -33.67 -18.67 -13.97
N SER A 261 -32.99 -19.01 -15.07
CA SER A 261 -33.65 -19.45 -16.30
C SER A 261 -34.45 -20.75 -16.11
N MET A 262 -33.95 -21.67 -15.27
CA MET A 262 -34.65 -22.92 -14.94
C MET A 262 -35.92 -22.64 -14.13
N ALA A 263 -35.92 -21.65 -13.23
CA ALA A 263 -37.11 -21.27 -12.48
C ALA A 263 -38.26 -20.75 -13.38
N TRP A 264 -37.93 -20.17 -14.53
CA TRP A 264 -38.95 -19.72 -15.49
C TRP A 264 -39.74 -20.87 -16.11
N SER A 265 -39.24 -22.12 -16.07
CA SER A 265 -39.95 -23.31 -16.58
C SER A 265 -41.39 -23.43 -16.04
N THR A 266 -41.67 -22.83 -14.88
CA THR A 266 -43.02 -22.65 -14.31
C THR A 266 -44.04 -22.05 -15.28
N PHE A 267 -43.64 -21.14 -16.17
CA PHE A 267 -44.53 -20.49 -17.16
C PHE A 267 -44.93 -21.38 -18.34
N TRP A 268 -44.26 -22.52 -18.50
CA TRP A 268 -44.56 -23.52 -19.52
C TRP A 268 -45.41 -24.68 -18.99
N LEU A 269 -45.57 -24.79 -17.65
CA LEU A 269 -46.43 -25.78 -17.03
C LEU A 269 -47.91 -25.39 -17.15
N ASP A 270 -48.76 -26.43 -17.17
CA ASP A 270 -50.21 -26.31 -17.18
C ASP A 270 -50.69 -25.44 -15.98
N PRO A 271 -51.56 -24.44 -16.20
CA PRO A 271 -52.21 -23.67 -15.14
C PRO A 271 -52.90 -24.50 -14.05
N GLU A 272 -53.33 -25.73 -14.36
CA GLU A 272 -53.99 -26.61 -13.39
C GLU A 272 -53.00 -27.28 -12.42
N SER A 273 -51.77 -27.51 -12.85
CA SER A 273 -50.69 -28.19 -12.10
C SER A 273 -49.99 -27.27 -11.10
N ILE A 274 -50.75 -26.69 -10.16
CA ILE A 274 -50.21 -25.76 -9.16
C ILE A 274 -49.13 -26.39 -8.27
N SER A 275 -49.25 -27.68 -7.93
CA SER A 275 -48.27 -28.39 -7.11
C SER A 275 -46.88 -28.40 -7.76
N ASP A 276 -46.82 -28.68 -9.06
CA ASP A 276 -45.55 -28.74 -9.80
C ASP A 276 -44.93 -27.34 -9.95
N ARG A 277 -45.77 -26.32 -10.23
CA ARG A 277 -45.34 -24.92 -10.33
C ARG A 277 -44.74 -24.40 -9.02
N LEU A 278 -45.40 -24.69 -7.90
CA LEU A 278 -44.91 -24.30 -6.57
C LEU A 278 -43.64 -25.07 -6.21
N ASN A 279 -43.57 -26.36 -6.53
CA ASN A 279 -42.37 -27.17 -6.28
C ASN A 279 -41.14 -26.59 -7.00
N ILE A 280 -41.24 -26.30 -8.30
CA ILE A 280 -40.13 -25.68 -9.07
C ILE A 280 -39.75 -24.32 -8.47
N SER A 281 -40.73 -23.51 -8.09
CA SER A 281 -40.48 -22.18 -7.50
C SER A 281 -39.75 -22.29 -6.16
N PHE A 282 -40.20 -23.16 -5.25
CA PHE A 282 -39.57 -23.36 -3.95
C PHE A 282 -38.16 -23.95 -4.07
N VAL A 283 -37.98 -24.94 -4.95
CA VAL A 283 -36.66 -25.52 -5.24
C VAL A 283 -35.73 -24.46 -5.83
N GLY A 284 -36.20 -23.63 -6.76
CA GLY A 284 -35.44 -22.52 -7.34
C GLY A 284 -34.99 -21.50 -6.30
N ILE A 285 -35.91 -21.06 -5.42
CA ILE A 285 -35.58 -20.13 -4.33
C ILE A 285 -34.55 -20.73 -3.38
N LEU A 286 -34.76 -21.98 -2.93
CA LEU A 286 -33.82 -22.65 -2.04
C LEU A 286 -32.44 -22.80 -2.68
N THR A 287 -32.38 -23.07 -3.98
CA THR A 287 -31.13 -23.18 -4.74
C THR A 287 -30.41 -21.84 -4.81
N ILE A 288 -31.12 -20.73 -5.03
CA ILE A 288 -30.51 -19.39 -5.03
C ILE A 288 -30.02 -19.00 -3.63
N VAL A 289 -30.78 -19.30 -2.58
CA VAL A 289 -30.35 -19.03 -1.19
C VAL A 289 -29.10 -19.86 -0.85
N ALA A 290 -29.06 -21.14 -1.25
CA ALA A 290 -27.88 -21.97 -1.07
C ALA A 290 -26.67 -21.42 -1.85
N TYR A 291 -26.88 -20.99 -3.10
CA TYR A 291 -25.86 -20.38 -3.93
C TYR A 291 -25.33 -19.07 -3.31
N GLN A 292 -26.20 -18.25 -2.73
CA GLN A 292 -25.83 -17.02 -2.05
C GLN A 292 -24.91 -17.27 -0.85
N PHE A 293 -25.12 -18.33 -0.05
CA PHE A 293 -24.21 -18.68 1.03
C PHE A 293 -22.80 -19.03 0.53
N VAL A 294 -22.72 -19.78 -0.58
CA VAL A 294 -21.42 -20.12 -1.21
C VAL A 294 -20.70 -18.86 -1.69
N VAL A 295 -21.42 -17.89 -2.24
CA VAL A 295 -20.82 -16.64 -2.73
C VAL A 295 -20.36 -15.73 -1.58
N ILE A 296 -21.20 -15.56 -0.56
CA ILE A 296 -20.89 -14.68 0.60
C ILE A 296 -19.65 -15.14 1.35
N ASP A 297 -19.41 -16.45 1.46
CA ASP A 297 -18.24 -16.97 2.16
C ASP A 297 -16.91 -16.65 1.44
N ASN A 298 -16.97 -16.34 0.15
CA ASN A 298 -15.81 -16.00 -0.68
C ASN A 298 -15.72 -14.49 -1.00
N MET A 299 -16.58 -13.66 -0.41
CA MET A 299 -16.59 -12.22 -0.62
C MET A 299 -16.43 -11.46 0.70
N PRO A 300 -15.71 -10.34 0.71
CA PRO A 300 -15.62 -9.46 1.87
C PRO A 300 -16.99 -8.94 2.29
N ARG A 301 -17.12 -8.76 3.60
CA ARG A 301 -18.32 -8.24 4.23
C ARG A 301 -18.31 -6.72 4.16
N ASN A 302 -18.74 -6.18 3.03
CA ASN A 302 -18.85 -4.74 2.83
C ASN A 302 -20.15 -4.19 3.43
N SER A 303 -20.13 -2.91 3.83
CA SER A 303 -21.33 -2.19 4.30
C SER A 303 -22.25 -1.71 3.15
N TYR A 304 -21.83 -1.96 1.92
CA TYR A 304 -22.50 -1.58 0.68
C TYR A 304 -22.72 -2.81 -0.21
N LEU A 305 -23.65 -2.71 -1.15
CA LEU A 305 -23.94 -3.78 -2.11
C LEU A 305 -22.95 -3.71 -3.28
N THR A 306 -22.27 -4.82 -3.57
CA THR A 306 -21.47 -4.98 -4.80
C THR A 306 -22.38 -5.24 -6.01
N PHE A 307 -21.82 -5.17 -7.22
CA PHE A 307 -22.52 -5.60 -8.43
C PHE A 307 -23.03 -7.05 -8.30
N THR A 308 -22.21 -7.95 -7.76
CA THR A 308 -22.59 -9.36 -7.58
C THR A 308 -23.69 -9.54 -6.54
N ASP A 309 -23.65 -8.81 -5.43
CA ASP A 309 -24.73 -8.82 -4.43
C ASP A 309 -26.06 -8.34 -5.02
N THR A 310 -26.01 -7.27 -5.81
CA THR A 310 -27.18 -6.74 -6.50
C THR A 310 -27.75 -7.76 -7.47
N LEU A 311 -26.89 -8.47 -8.21
CA LEU A 311 -27.33 -9.52 -9.13
C LEU A 311 -27.98 -10.70 -8.39
N LEU A 312 -27.40 -11.14 -7.27
CA LEU A 312 -27.98 -12.19 -6.43
C LEU A 312 -29.34 -11.76 -5.87
N LEU A 313 -29.46 -10.53 -5.39
CA LEU A 313 -30.71 -9.97 -4.87
C LEU A 313 -31.80 -9.89 -5.96
N VAL A 314 -31.46 -9.38 -7.15
CA VAL A 314 -32.37 -9.34 -8.29
C VAL A 314 -32.81 -10.76 -8.68
N SER A 315 -31.87 -11.71 -8.71
CA SER A 315 -32.14 -13.12 -9.04
C SER A 315 -33.10 -13.75 -8.03
N PHE A 316 -32.90 -13.49 -6.74
CA PHE A 316 -33.79 -13.91 -5.66
C PHE A 316 -35.20 -13.31 -5.80
N LEU A 317 -35.30 -12.00 -6.06
CA LEU A 317 -36.58 -11.32 -6.23
C LEU A 317 -37.36 -11.83 -7.45
N ILE A 318 -36.69 -11.96 -8.61
CA ILE A 318 -37.30 -12.45 -9.85
C ILE A 318 -37.76 -13.90 -9.69
N THR A 319 -36.98 -14.74 -9.03
CA THR A 319 -37.37 -16.13 -8.76
C THR A 319 -38.50 -16.20 -7.74
N SER A 320 -38.50 -15.36 -6.72
CA SER A 320 -39.60 -15.29 -5.75
C SER A 320 -40.92 -14.84 -6.38
N LEU A 321 -40.88 -14.01 -7.44
CA LEU A 321 -42.07 -13.58 -8.18
C LEU A 321 -42.76 -14.70 -8.98
N THR A 322 -42.13 -15.88 -9.16
CA THR A 322 -42.79 -17.03 -9.81
C THR A 322 -43.89 -17.64 -8.92
N ILE A 323 -43.81 -17.49 -7.59
CA ILE A 323 -44.83 -17.95 -6.64
C ILE A 323 -46.14 -17.16 -6.79
N PRO A 324 -46.18 -15.81 -6.60
CA PRO A 324 -47.41 -15.05 -6.75
C PRO A 324 -47.96 -15.15 -8.16
N HIS A 325 -47.10 -15.26 -9.18
CA HIS A 325 -47.51 -15.58 -10.54
C HIS A 325 -48.30 -16.91 -10.58
N SER A 326 -47.74 -17.99 -10.03
CA SER A 326 -48.38 -19.31 -10.04
C SER A 326 -49.72 -19.33 -9.30
N LEU A 327 -49.81 -18.64 -8.16
CA LEU A 327 -51.05 -18.49 -7.40
C LEU A 327 -52.10 -17.67 -8.17
N TYR A 328 -51.68 -16.60 -8.85
CA TYR A 328 -52.58 -15.77 -9.64
C TYR A 328 -53.15 -16.54 -10.84
N VAL A 329 -52.30 -17.29 -11.55
CA VAL A 329 -52.73 -18.16 -12.65
C VAL A 329 -53.73 -19.21 -12.16
N LYS A 330 -53.49 -19.83 -11.00
CA LYS A 330 -54.44 -20.78 -10.40
C LYS A 330 -55.78 -20.12 -10.07
N SER A 331 -55.76 -18.93 -9.48
CA SER A 331 -56.98 -18.17 -9.16
C SER A 331 -57.80 -17.82 -10.41
N LEU A 332 -57.16 -17.48 -11.53
CA LEU A 332 -57.84 -17.25 -12.80
C LEU A 332 -58.50 -18.52 -13.34
N THR A 333 -57.81 -19.66 -13.25
CA THR A 333 -58.34 -20.96 -13.64
C THR A 333 -59.57 -21.35 -12.82
N GLU A 334 -59.57 -21.08 -11.50
CA GLU A 334 -60.72 -21.35 -10.61
C GLU A 334 -61.95 -20.47 -10.89
N HIS A 335 -61.78 -19.30 -11.52
CA HIS A 335 -62.88 -18.41 -11.91
C HIS A 335 -63.33 -18.64 -13.37
N ASP A 336 -63.08 -19.81 -13.95
CA ASP A 336 -63.38 -20.18 -15.35
C ASP A 336 -62.72 -19.25 -16.40
N LYS A 337 -61.64 -18.55 -16.03
CA LYS A 337 -60.88 -17.65 -16.93
C LYS A 337 -59.62 -18.31 -17.47
N THR A 338 -59.70 -19.59 -17.84
CA THR A 338 -58.56 -20.37 -18.37
C THR A 338 -57.91 -19.76 -19.62
N PRO A 339 -58.61 -19.13 -20.58
CA PRO A 339 -57.95 -18.50 -21.72
C PRO A 339 -57.09 -17.31 -21.29
N THR A 340 -57.54 -16.55 -20.29
CA THR A 340 -56.81 -15.41 -19.72
C THR A 340 -55.58 -15.88 -18.94
N ALA A 341 -55.69 -16.99 -18.19
CA ALA A 341 -54.58 -17.62 -17.50
C ALA A 341 -53.43 -18.00 -18.48
N HIS A 342 -53.77 -18.64 -19.60
CA HIS A 342 -52.79 -18.96 -20.65
C HIS A 342 -52.19 -17.73 -21.34
N GLN A 343 -52.96 -16.67 -21.52
CA GLN A 343 -52.42 -15.41 -22.06
C GLN A 343 -51.41 -14.80 -21.09
N TYR A 344 -51.70 -14.82 -19.78
CA TYR A 344 -50.81 -14.32 -18.75
C TYR A 344 -49.48 -15.09 -18.73
N ASP A 345 -49.52 -16.42 -18.76
CA ASP A 345 -48.32 -17.26 -18.89
C ASP A 345 -47.50 -16.89 -20.14
N LYS A 346 -48.16 -16.73 -21.30
CA LYS A 346 -47.47 -16.35 -22.55
C LYS A 346 -46.76 -15.01 -22.46
N ILE A 347 -47.34 -14.05 -21.75
CA ILE A 347 -46.71 -12.76 -21.50
C ILE A 347 -45.50 -12.94 -20.57
N CYS A 348 -45.65 -13.67 -19.47
CA CYS A 348 -44.59 -13.88 -18.49
C CYS A 348 -43.38 -14.66 -19.04
N ARG A 349 -43.59 -15.55 -20.02
CA ARG A 349 -42.49 -16.23 -20.76
C ARG A 349 -41.49 -15.28 -21.40
N TRP A 350 -41.92 -14.06 -21.76
CA TRP A 350 -41.03 -13.05 -22.33
C TRP A 350 -40.74 -11.93 -21.32
N ALA A 351 -41.72 -11.53 -20.52
CA ALA A 351 -41.58 -10.44 -19.57
C ALA A 351 -40.50 -10.72 -18.51
N PHE A 352 -40.45 -11.94 -17.95
CA PHE A 352 -39.45 -12.28 -16.93
C PHE A 352 -38.02 -12.32 -17.47
N PRO A 353 -37.73 -13.02 -18.59
CA PRO A 353 -36.39 -12.98 -19.19
C PRO A 353 -35.95 -11.57 -19.59
N LEU A 354 -36.85 -10.78 -20.19
CA LEU A 354 -36.54 -9.41 -20.60
C LEU A 354 -36.32 -8.50 -19.38
N ALA A 355 -37.13 -8.62 -18.34
CA ALA A 355 -36.96 -7.87 -17.10
C ALA A 355 -35.64 -8.22 -16.41
N TYR A 356 -35.26 -9.50 -16.39
CA TYR A 356 -34.00 -9.94 -15.80
C TYR A 356 -32.79 -9.46 -16.63
N ALA A 357 -32.84 -9.57 -17.96
CA ALA A 357 -31.81 -9.04 -18.83
C ALA A 357 -31.68 -7.51 -18.71
N ALA A 358 -32.79 -6.80 -18.62
CA ALA A 358 -32.80 -5.36 -18.38
C ALA A 358 -32.22 -5.02 -17.00
N ALA A 359 -32.55 -5.78 -15.96
CA ALA A 359 -31.99 -5.58 -14.63
C ALA A 359 -30.46 -5.80 -14.63
N ILE A 360 -29.96 -6.87 -15.27
CA ILE A 360 -28.52 -7.10 -15.44
C ILE A 360 -27.86 -5.91 -16.15
N PHE A 361 -28.45 -5.43 -17.24
CA PHE A 361 -27.91 -4.32 -18.01
C PHE A 361 -27.91 -3.01 -17.21
N VAL A 362 -28.99 -2.72 -16.49
CA VAL A 362 -29.09 -1.55 -15.60
C VAL A 362 -28.07 -1.66 -14.47
N SER A 363 -27.95 -2.80 -13.80
CA SER A 363 -26.92 -3.00 -12.78
C SER A 363 -25.52 -2.82 -13.37
N PHE A 364 -25.21 -3.44 -14.50
CA PHE A 364 -23.89 -3.31 -15.14
C PHE A 364 -23.56 -1.85 -15.48
N THR A 365 -24.53 -1.10 -16.00
CA THR A 365 -24.33 0.33 -16.33
C THR A 365 -24.22 1.21 -15.09
N LEU A 366 -24.99 0.95 -14.03
CA LEU A 366 -24.93 1.72 -12.78
C LEU A 366 -23.60 1.58 -12.07
N TYR A 367 -23.04 0.37 -12.05
CA TYR A 367 -21.76 0.10 -11.40
C TYR A 367 -20.59 0.58 -12.28
N LYS A 368 -20.61 0.34 -13.59
CA LYS A 368 -19.51 0.77 -14.48
C LYS A 368 -19.41 2.28 -14.73
N LEU A 369 -20.49 3.05 -14.53
CA LEU A 369 -20.53 4.49 -14.81
C LEU A 369 -20.34 5.37 -13.56
N ASN A 370 -20.35 4.78 -12.38
CA ASN A 370 -19.95 5.45 -11.13
C ASN A 370 -18.49 5.14 -10.82
#